data_AF-A0A4V5PYC3-F1
#
_entry.id   AF-A0A4V5PYC3-F1
#
_cell.length_a   1.000
_cell.length_b   1.000
_cell.length_c   1.000
_cell.angle_alpha   90.00
_cell.angle_beta   90.00
_cell.angle_gamma   90.00
#
_symmetry.space_group_name_H-M   'P 1'
#
loop_
_entity.id
_entity.type
_entity.pdbx_description
1 polymer ?
#
loop_
_entity_poly.entity_id
_entity_poly.type
_entity_poly.pdbx_seq_one_letter_code
_entity_poly.pdbx_strand_id
1 'polypeptide(L)'
;MDSLELTERECADGRTAPRVSLGDIEANIATKSFCLGRDLVEQPAPTAPSLDVLTICLLVLRNGFTIIGKSAPASAENFDEELGRKLAYEDAVRQVWPLMGYALREKLAGTPVEANRACSTLGGNEDYHRIRAIELATTPDRSIDDILRRAARIYDFIVPASR
;
A
#
# COMPACT_ATOMS: atom_id res chain seq x y z
N MET A 1 3.12 -19.01 -22.73
CA MET A 1 2.94 -19.03 -21.27
C MET A 1 3.52 -17.75 -20.73
N ASP A 2 2.77 -17.02 -19.92
CA ASP A 2 3.23 -15.71 -19.47
C ASP A 2 4.39 -15.87 -18.46
N SER A 3 5.41 -14.98 -18.50
CA SER A 3 6.59 -15.17 -17.63
C SER A 3 6.22 -15.19 -16.16
N LEU A 4 5.22 -14.39 -15.78
CA LEU A 4 4.71 -14.30 -14.41
C LEU A 4 3.98 -15.57 -13.99
N GLU A 5 3.20 -16.18 -14.88
CA GLU A 5 2.46 -17.42 -14.59
C GLU A 5 3.40 -18.60 -14.35
N LEU A 6 4.50 -18.67 -15.09
CA LEU A 6 5.52 -19.71 -14.89
C LEU A 6 6.17 -19.57 -13.51
N THR A 7 6.62 -18.35 -13.18
CA THR A 7 7.21 -18.06 -11.86
C THR A 7 6.22 -18.34 -10.74
N GLU A 8 4.95 -17.94 -10.89
CA GLU A 8 3.89 -18.24 -9.91
C GLU A 8 3.69 -19.74 -9.71
N ARG A 9 3.65 -20.52 -10.80
CA ARG A 9 3.52 -21.98 -10.74
C ARG A 9 4.69 -22.62 -9.99
N GLU A 10 5.92 -22.21 -10.30
CA GLU A 10 7.11 -22.67 -9.60
C GLU A 10 7.11 -22.26 -8.12
N CYS A 11 6.60 -21.07 -7.80
CA CYS A 11 6.43 -20.59 -6.43
C CYS A 11 5.33 -21.35 -5.66
N ALA A 12 4.28 -21.81 -6.32
CA ALA A 12 3.18 -22.54 -5.72
C ALA A 12 3.48 -24.03 -5.49
N ASP A 13 4.35 -24.63 -6.30
CA ASP A 13 4.59 -26.06 -6.30
C ASP A 13 5.11 -26.57 -4.93
N GLY A 14 4.32 -27.44 -4.29
CA GLY A 14 4.63 -28.05 -3.00
C GLY A 14 4.64 -27.09 -1.79
N ARG A 15 4.21 -25.83 -1.93
CA ARG A 15 4.26 -24.82 -0.83
C ARG A 15 2.87 -24.44 -0.34
N THR A 16 2.60 -24.70 0.94
CA THR A 16 1.28 -24.46 1.60
C THR A 16 1.27 -23.32 2.63
N ALA A 17 2.43 -22.75 2.96
CA ALA A 17 2.52 -21.62 3.88
C ALA A 17 1.91 -20.33 3.28
N PRO A 18 1.46 -19.36 4.10
CA PRO A 18 0.92 -18.10 3.61
C PRO A 18 1.90 -17.39 2.68
N ARG A 19 1.44 -17.01 1.50
CA ARG A 19 2.23 -16.32 0.47
C ARG A 19 1.36 -15.31 -0.27
N VAL A 20 2.02 -14.41 -0.99
CA VAL A 20 1.37 -13.56 -1.98
C VAL A 20 1.41 -14.29 -3.32
N SER A 21 0.24 -14.50 -3.93
CA SER A 21 0.13 -15.04 -5.29
C SER A 21 0.02 -13.94 -6.33
N LEU A 22 0.28 -14.29 -7.60
CA LEU A 22 -0.01 -13.39 -8.72
C LEU A 22 -1.49 -12.94 -8.72
N GLY A 23 -2.42 -13.83 -8.41
CA GLY A 23 -3.85 -13.50 -8.31
C GLY A 23 -4.16 -12.48 -7.21
N ASP A 24 -3.45 -12.52 -6.08
CA ASP A 24 -3.60 -11.51 -5.02
C ASP A 24 -3.10 -10.14 -5.50
N ILE A 25 -2.00 -10.12 -6.26
CA ILE A 25 -1.43 -8.89 -6.82
C ILE A 25 -2.40 -8.28 -7.83
N GLU A 26 -2.89 -9.07 -8.77
CA GLU A 26 -3.86 -8.62 -9.78
C GLU A 26 -5.16 -8.14 -9.13
N ALA A 27 -5.64 -8.85 -8.11
CA ALA A 27 -6.79 -8.42 -7.34
C ALA A 27 -6.53 -7.09 -6.60
N ASN A 28 -5.30 -6.78 -6.23
CA ASN A 28 -4.97 -5.53 -5.54
C ASN A 28 -4.78 -4.32 -6.48
N ILE A 29 -4.73 -4.53 -7.80
CA ILE A 29 -4.63 -3.44 -8.78
C ILE A 29 -6.03 -2.84 -8.99
N ALA A 30 -6.15 -1.53 -8.77
CA ALA A 30 -7.37 -0.77 -9.01
C ALA A 30 -7.40 -0.13 -10.40
N THR A 31 -6.26 0.36 -10.89
CA THR A 31 -6.16 0.99 -12.21
C THR A 31 -4.83 0.64 -12.86
N LYS A 32 -4.87 0.41 -14.17
CA LYS A 32 -3.72 0.11 -15.01
C LYS A 32 -3.74 1.03 -16.21
N SER A 33 -2.74 1.90 -16.32
CA SER A 33 -2.59 2.87 -17.41
C SER A 33 -1.22 2.74 -18.05
N PHE A 34 -1.13 3.06 -19.32
CA PHE A 34 0.13 3.07 -20.06
C PHE A 34 0.33 4.42 -20.74
N CYS A 35 1.58 4.84 -20.81
CA CYS A 35 2.00 6.01 -21.57
C CYS A 35 3.39 5.78 -22.14
N LEU A 36 3.71 6.51 -23.21
CA LEU A 36 5.06 6.52 -23.76
C LEU A 36 5.86 7.68 -23.16
N GLY A 37 7.18 7.55 -23.16
CA GLY A 37 8.09 8.56 -22.61
C GLY A 37 7.90 9.94 -23.26
N ARG A 38 7.60 9.96 -24.56
CA ARG A 38 7.30 11.18 -25.32
C ARG A 38 6.08 11.94 -24.80
N ASP A 39 5.10 11.25 -24.20
CA ASP A 39 3.86 11.87 -23.71
C ASP A 39 4.03 12.47 -22.30
N LEU A 40 5.17 12.22 -21.65
CA LEU A 40 5.44 12.62 -20.26
C LEU A 40 6.33 13.86 -20.13
N VAL A 41 6.84 14.38 -21.25
CA VAL A 41 7.74 15.53 -21.26
C VAL A 41 7.00 16.81 -21.67
N GLU A 42 7.20 17.90 -20.93
CA GLU A 42 6.65 19.21 -21.28
C GLU A 42 7.32 19.76 -22.53
N GLN A 43 6.52 20.26 -23.47
CA GLN A 43 7.05 20.84 -24.70
C GLN A 43 7.46 22.31 -24.54
N PRO A 44 8.55 22.77 -25.18
CA PRO A 44 9.43 22.01 -26.07
C PRO A 44 10.55 21.29 -25.28
N ALA A 45 10.47 19.96 -25.21
CA ALA A 45 11.55 19.14 -24.69
C ALA A 45 12.56 18.82 -25.80
N PRO A 46 13.86 18.67 -25.49
CA PRO A 46 14.80 18.09 -26.42
C PRO A 46 14.31 16.69 -26.81
N THR A 47 14.01 16.49 -28.11
CA THR A 47 13.51 15.22 -28.66
C THR A 47 14.61 14.17 -28.58
N ALA A 48 14.82 13.59 -27.40
CA ALA A 48 15.70 12.43 -27.25
C ALA A 48 14.98 11.23 -27.88
N PRO A 49 15.52 10.60 -28.93
CA PRO A 49 14.87 9.46 -29.60
C PRO A 49 14.59 8.29 -28.65
N SER A 50 15.31 8.22 -27.53
CA SER A 50 15.09 7.24 -26.46
C SER A 50 13.73 7.37 -25.76
N LEU A 51 13.06 8.53 -25.83
CA LEU A 51 11.72 8.73 -25.25
C LEU A 51 10.61 8.10 -26.11
N ASP A 52 10.84 7.91 -27.40
CA ASP A 52 9.87 7.28 -28.31
C ASP A 52 9.75 5.77 -28.10
N VAL A 53 10.77 5.15 -27.52
CA VAL A 53 10.82 3.71 -27.25
C VAL A 53 10.53 3.37 -25.78
N LEU A 54 10.47 4.38 -24.90
CA LEU A 54 10.20 4.19 -23.49
C LEU A 54 8.70 3.96 -23.28
N THR A 55 8.33 2.80 -22.76
CA THR A 55 6.96 2.51 -22.30
C THR A 55 6.91 2.53 -20.78
N ILE A 56 5.93 3.23 -20.23
CA ILE A 56 5.68 3.31 -18.79
C ILE A 56 4.32 2.67 -18.48
N CYS A 57 4.31 1.82 -17.45
CA CYS A 57 3.10 1.24 -16.86
C CYS A 57 2.84 1.90 -15.51
N LEU A 58 1.68 2.52 -15.35
CA LEU A 58 1.22 3.12 -14.11
C LEU A 58 0.17 2.21 -13.48
N LEU A 59 0.47 1.67 -12.31
CA LEU A 59 -0.48 0.89 -11.52
C LEU A 59 -0.90 1.70 -10.29
N VAL A 60 -2.20 1.84 -10.09
CA VAL A 60 -2.77 2.32 -8.83
C VAL A 60 -3.29 1.11 -8.08
N LEU A 61 -2.77 0.87 -6.88
CA LEU A 61 -3.23 -0.19 -5.99
C LEU A 61 -4.49 0.27 -5.24
N ARG A 62 -5.28 -0.68 -4.71
CA ARG A 62 -6.53 -0.39 -3.99
C ARG A 62 -6.36 0.48 -2.74
N ASN A 63 -5.16 0.49 -2.15
CA ASN A 63 -4.82 1.36 -1.02
C ASN A 63 -4.42 2.79 -1.46
N GLY A 64 -4.47 3.10 -2.76
CA GLY A 64 -4.06 4.38 -3.32
C GLY A 64 -2.55 4.51 -3.62
N PHE A 65 -1.75 3.48 -3.33
CA PHE A 65 -0.33 3.51 -3.65
C PHE A 65 -0.09 3.33 -5.15
N THR A 66 0.83 4.11 -5.71
CA THR A 66 1.15 4.08 -7.14
C THR A 66 2.49 3.42 -7.41
N ILE A 67 2.51 2.52 -8.39
CA ILE A 67 3.72 1.84 -8.88
C ILE A 67 3.95 2.21 -10.34
N ILE A 68 5.22 2.42 -10.66
CA ILE A 68 5.66 2.75 -12.02
C ILE A 68 6.56 1.62 -12.50
N GLY A 69 6.08 0.86 -13.48
CA GLY A 69 6.89 -0.09 -14.24
C GLY A 69 7.42 0.54 -15.52
N LYS A 70 8.58 0.11 -15.98
CA LYS A 70 9.23 0.68 -17.17
C LYS A 70 9.75 -0.39 -18.11
N SER A 71 9.68 -0.10 -19.41
CA SER A 71 10.36 -0.86 -20.45
C SER A 71 11.05 0.12 -21.40
N ALA A 72 12.35 -0.05 -21.56
CA ALA A 72 13.19 0.80 -22.41
C ALA A 72 14.12 -0.12 -23.24
N PRO A 73 13.74 -0.52 -24.46
CA PRO A 73 14.59 -1.34 -25.29
C PRO A 73 15.82 -0.57 -25.75
N ALA A 74 16.94 -1.27 -25.91
CA ALA A 74 18.23 -0.67 -26.25
C ALA A 74 18.30 -0.14 -27.70
N SER A 75 17.47 -0.67 -28.61
CA SER A 75 17.39 -0.24 -30.01
C SER A 75 15.95 0.04 -30.40
N ALA A 76 15.73 1.16 -31.08
CA ALA A 76 14.43 1.54 -31.62
C ALA A 76 13.94 0.60 -32.73
N GLU A 77 14.83 -0.08 -33.44
CA GLU A 77 14.47 -1.08 -34.45
C GLU A 77 13.78 -2.31 -33.84
N ASN A 78 14.05 -2.59 -32.57
CA ASN A 78 13.45 -3.69 -31.81
C ASN A 78 12.26 -3.22 -30.95
N PHE A 79 11.78 -1.99 -31.14
CA PHE A 79 10.65 -1.48 -30.40
C PHE A 79 9.35 -2.07 -30.92
N ASP A 80 8.64 -2.73 -30.01
CA ASP A 80 7.28 -3.21 -30.20
C ASP A 80 6.46 -2.68 -29.01
N GLU A 81 5.40 -1.93 -29.30
CA GLU A 81 4.59 -1.28 -28.26
C GLU A 81 3.86 -2.30 -27.38
N GLU A 82 3.35 -3.39 -27.97
CA GLU A 82 2.66 -4.43 -27.20
C GLU A 82 3.62 -5.16 -26.28
N LEU A 83 4.82 -5.48 -26.78
CA LEU A 83 5.88 -6.08 -25.97
C LEU A 83 6.39 -5.11 -24.89
N GLY A 84 6.51 -3.82 -25.22
CA GLY A 84 6.89 -2.77 -24.29
C GLY A 84 5.90 -2.66 -23.12
N ARG A 85 4.60 -2.67 -23.43
CA ARG A 85 3.51 -2.65 -22.41
C ARG A 85 3.54 -3.89 -21.55
N LYS A 86 3.78 -5.06 -22.14
CA LYS A 86 3.92 -6.31 -21.40
C LYS A 86 5.09 -6.25 -20.42
N LEU A 87 6.28 -5.91 -20.89
CA LEU A 87 7.49 -5.83 -20.06
C LEU A 87 7.37 -4.77 -18.95
N ALA A 88 6.79 -3.61 -19.26
CA ALA A 88 6.55 -2.56 -18.27
C ALA A 88 5.53 -3.02 -17.21
N TYR A 89 4.51 -3.79 -17.59
CA TYR A 89 3.57 -4.37 -16.64
C TYR A 89 4.23 -5.43 -15.76
N GLU A 90 5.03 -6.33 -16.33
CA GLU A 90 5.77 -7.33 -15.56
C GLU A 90 6.73 -6.69 -14.56
N ASP A 91 7.44 -5.63 -14.96
CA ASP A 91 8.30 -4.85 -14.06
C ASP A 91 7.50 -4.24 -12.89
N ALA A 92 6.34 -3.64 -13.18
CA ALA A 92 5.46 -3.12 -12.13
C ALA A 92 4.97 -4.21 -11.16
N VAL A 93 4.56 -5.39 -11.68
CA VAL A 93 4.13 -6.53 -10.85
C VAL A 93 5.27 -7.05 -9.98
N ARG A 94 6.49 -7.14 -10.53
CA ARG A 94 7.70 -7.53 -9.77
C ARG A 94 7.99 -6.55 -8.63
N GLN A 95 7.68 -5.26 -8.77
CA GLN A 95 7.81 -4.27 -7.70
C GLN A 95 6.69 -4.38 -6.65
N VAL A 96 5.46 -4.73 -7.03
CA VAL A 96 4.35 -4.92 -6.10
C VAL A 96 4.57 -6.13 -5.18
N TRP A 97 5.19 -7.18 -5.71
CA TRP A 97 5.41 -8.44 -4.99
C TRP A 97 6.09 -8.27 -3.62
N PRO A 98 7.27 -7.62 -3.49
CA PRO A 98 7.91 -7.41 -2.19
C PRO A 98 7.08 -6.53 -1.25
N LEU A 99 6.31 -5.56 -1.76
CA LEU A 99 5.45 -4.70 -0.93
C LEU A 99 4.30 -5.49 -0.30
N MET A 100 3.63 -6.32 -1.10
CA MET A 100 2.60 -7.21 -0.58
C MET A 100 3.19 -8.28 0.34
N GLY A 101 4.39 -8.78 0.03
CA GLY A 101 5.12 -9.69 0.90
C GLY A 101 5.45 -9.08 2.26
N TYR A 102 5.87 -7.82 2.29
CA TYR A 102 6.08 -7.06 3.52
C TYR A 102 4.78 -6.91 4.31
N ALA A 103 3.69 -6.46 3.66
CA ALA A 103 2.39 -6.30 4.31
C ALA A 103 1.85 -7.63 4.86
N LEU A 104 2.08 -8.75 4.17
CA LEU A 104 1.75 -10.08 4.67
C LEU A 104 2.60 -10.43 5.91
N ARG A 105 3.90 -10.16 5.88
CA ARG A 105 4.78 -10.38 7.04
C ARG A 105 4.37 -9.55 8.25
N GLU A 106 3.97 -8.30 8.07
CA GLU A 106 3.44 -7.48 9.16
C GLU A 106 2.18 -8.11 9.78
N LYS A 107 1.26 -8.60 8.94
CA LYS A 107 0.06 -9.30 9.41
C LYS A 107 0.40 -10.58 10.17
N LEU A 108 1.38 -11.34 9.70
CA LEU A 108 1.81 -12.61 10.31
C LEU A 108 2.62 -12.41 11.59
N ALA A 109 3.43 -11.35 11.66
CA ALA A 109 4.14 -10.98 12.89
C ALA A 109 3.17 -10.58 14.02
N GLY A 110 1.93 -10.24 13.65
CA GLY A 110 0.99 -9.56 14.52
C GLY A 110 1.42 -8.11 14.71
N THR A 111 0.46 -7.20 14.90
CA THR A 111 0.78 -5.90 15.48
C THR A 111 1.62 -6.15 16.73
N PRO A 112 2.77 -5.48 16.96
CA PRO A 112 3.45 -5.59 18.24
C PRO A 112 2.46 -5.17 19.33
N VAL A 113 1.83 -6.15 19.98
CA VAL A 113 1.02 -5.93 21.19
C VAL A 113 1.91 -5.41 22.33
N GLU A 114 3.21 -5.26 22.09
CA GLU A 114 4.18 -4.67 23.01
C GLU A 114 4.12 -3.15 23.10
N ALA A 115 3.56 -2.43 22.11
CA ALA A 115 3.18 -1.03 22.34
C ALA A 115 2.03 -0.90 23.36
N ASN A 116 1.27 -1.98 23.59
CA ASN A 116 0.21 -2.06 24.59
C ASN A 116 0.60 -2.82 25.87
N ARG A 117 1.80 -3.43 25.93
CA ARG A 117 2.31 -4.10 27.16
C ARG A 117 3.47 -3.37 27.82
N ALA A 118 4.25 -2.57 27.10
CA ALA A 118 5.32 -1.75 27.70
C ALA A 118 4.79 -0.65 28.64
N CYS A 119 3.49 -0.30 28.56
CA CYS A 119 2.81 0.57 29.52
C CYS A 119 1.99 -0.22 30.56
N SER A 120 2.50 -1.36 31.02
CA SER A 120 2.00 -2.02 32.24
C SER A 120 3.11 -2.27 33.27
N THR A 121 4.37 -2.02 32.92
CA THR A 121 5.53 -2.14 33.80
C THR A 121 6.12 -0.79 34.22
N LEU A 122 5.69 0.32 33.62
CA LEU A 122 5.91 1.65 34.16
C LEU A 122 4.76 1.95 35.13
N GLY A 123 4.96 1.57 36.39
CA GLY A 123 4.18 2.11 37.48
C GLY A 123 4.28 3.64 37.47
N GLY A 124 3.12 4.30 37.51
CA GLY A 124 3.01 5.74 37.72
C GLY A 124 2.84 6.55 36.43
N ASN A 125 1.60 6.67 35.98
CA ASN A 125 0.99 7.98 35.70
C ASN A 125 -0.50 7.77 35.42
N GLU A 126 -1.35 8.33 36.28
CA GLU A 126 -2.82 8.26 36.24
C GLU A 126 -3.43 8.79 34.92
N ASP A 127 -2.63 9.38 34.04
CA ASP A 127 -3.04 9.99 32.78
C ASP A 127 -3.13 9.00 31.60
N TYR A 128 -2.41 7.88 31.62
CA TYR A 128 -2.42 6.92 30.50
C TYR A 128 -3.78 6.21 30.34
N HIS A 129 -4.45 5.90 31.45
CA HIS A 129 -5.79 5.31 31.44
C HIS A 129 -6.88 6.32 31.00
N ARG A 130 -6.66 7.63 31.17
CA ARG A 130 -7.59 8.68 30.72
C ARG A 130 -7.57 8.85 29.21
N ILE A 131 -6.39 8.86 28.60
CA ILE A 131 -6.22 9.04 27.14
C ILE A 131 -6.73 7.79 26.39
N ARG A 132 -6.43 6.59 26.88
CA ARG A 132 -6.84 5.33 26.23
C ARG A 132 -8.36 5.08 26.26
N ALA A 133 -9.08 5.65 27.23
CA ALA A 133 -10.55 5.61 27.28
C ALA A 133 -11.21 6.51 26.21
N ILE A 134 -10.54 7.59 25.81
CA ILE A 134 -11.01 8.50 24.76
C ILE A 134 -10.88 7.82 23.39
N GLU A 135 -9.74 7.15 23.14
CA GLU A 135 -9.42 6.55 21.84
C GLU A 135 -10.23 5.27 21.54
N LEU A 136 -10.54 4.46 22.57
CA LEU A 136 -11.49 3.33 22.43
C LEU A 136 -12.95 3.79 22.27
N ALA A 137 -13.29 5.01 22.70
CA ALA A 137 -14.65 5.55 22.59
C ALA A 137 -14.95 6.16 21.21
N THR A 138 -13.91 6.52 20.44
CA THR A 138 -14.00 7.05 19.06
C THR A 138 -13.95 5.95 18.00
N THR A 139 -14.84 4.96 18.12
CA THR A 139 -15.15 4.05 17.01
C THR A 139 -16.22 4.69 16.11
N PRO A 140 -16.14 4.55 14.78
CA PRO A 140 -16.87 5.40 13.82
C PRO A 140 -18.38 5.12 13.67
N ASP A 141 -18.96 4.22 14.48
CA ASP A 141 -20.34 3.73 14.32
C ASP A 141 -21.28 4.15 15.46
N ARG A 142 -21.25 5.42 15.90
CA ARG A 142 -22.23 5.92 16.88
C ARG A 142 -22.74 7.32 16.55
N SER A 143 -24.02 7.53 16.87
CA SER A 143 -24.73 8.82 16.73
C SER A 143 -24.00 9.95 17.46
N ILE A 144 -23.96 11.12 16.83
CA ILE A 144 -23.30 12.34 17.32
C ILE A 144 -23.76 12.70 18.74
N ASP A 145 -25.05 12.50 19.06
CA ASP A 145 -25.60 12.79 20.38
C ASP A 145 -25.03 11.91 21.49
N ASP A 146 -24.67 10.66 21.18
CA ASP A 146 -24.09 9.71 22.13
C ASP A 146 -22.62 10.05 22.41
N ILE A 147 -21.91 10.56 21.39
CA ILE A 147 -20.55 11.08 21.49
C ILE A 147 -20.54 12.32 22.41
N LEU A 148 -21.45 13.27 22.17
CA LEU A 148 -21.55 14.52 22.94
C LEU A 148 -21.93 14.29 24.42
N ARG A 149 -22.89 13.40 24.70
CA ARG A 149 -23.28 13.06 26.09
C ARG A 149 -22.17 12.34 26.87
N ARG A 150 -21.30 11.61 26.19
CA ARG A 150 -20.17 10.91 26.82
C ARG A 150 -18.99 11.86 27.01
N ALA A 151 -18.72 12.72 26.04
CA ALA A 151 -17.71 13.78 26.15
C ALA A 151 -18.01 14.73 27.32
N ALA A 152 -19.28 15.10 27.54
CA ALA A 152 -19.69 15.90 28.70
C ALA A 152 -19.39 15.21 30.05
N ARG A 153 -19.66 13.90 30.17
CA ARG A 153 -19.32 13.14 31.40
C ARG A 153 -17.82 13.02 31.64
N ILE A 154 -17.03 12.98 30.57
CA ILE A 154 -15.57 12.94 30.66
C ILE A 154 -15.04 14.32 31.06
N TYR A 155 -15.64 15.40 30.56
CA TYR A 155 -15.28 16.76 30.95
C TYR A 155 -15.54 17.03 32.43
N ASP A 156 -16.69 16.60 32.96
CA ASP A 156 -17.04 16.69 34.38
C ASP A 156 -16.13 15.82 35.28
N PHE A 157 -15.52 14.77 34.73
CA PHE A 157 -14.61 13.88 35.46
C PHE A 157 -13.15 14.37 35.46
N ILE A 158 -12.74 15.11 34.41
CA ILE A 158 -11.37 15.62 34.25
C ILE A 158 -11.20 17.00 34.89
N VAL A 159 -12.23 17.85 34.88
CA VAL A 159 -12.19 19.19 35.45
C VAL A 159 -12.97 19.21 36.77
N PRO A 160 -12.32 19.00 37.94
CA PRO A 160 -13.02 19.17 39.20
C PRO A 160 -13.40 20.65 39.35
N ALA A 161 -14.68 20.90 39.66
CA ALA A 161 -15.19 22.25 39.86
C ALA A 161 -14.31 23.01 40.86
N SER A 162 -13.63 24.05 40.37
CA SER A 162 -12.83 24.95 41.18
C SER A 162 -13.71 25.60 42.25
N ARG A 163 -13.47 25.24 43.51
CA ARG A 163 -13.93 26.00 44.69
C ARG A 163 -12.98 27.15 44.97
#